data_AF-A0A0Q5V4V9-F1
#
_entry.id   AF-A0A0Q5V4V9-F1
#
_cell.length_a   1.000
_cell.length_b   1.000
_cell.length_c   1.000
_cell.angle_alpha   90.00
_cell.angle_beta   90.00
_cell.angle_gamma   90.00
#
_symmetry.space_group_name_H-M   'P 1'
#
loop_
_entity.id
_entity.type
_entity.pdbx_description
1 polymer ?
#
loop_
_entity_poly.entity_id
_entity_poly.type
_entity_poly.pdbx_seq_one_letter_code
_entity_poly.pdbx_strand_id
1 'polypeptide(L)'
;MTGRPRLLALAGFGLVAIWTGWRLIRIIDQISTSLFYMSAAGRTDAIVSAMVVSAFLAGVATLLALWVAWRGLKTGRGGRLVAGLAGAVLLPLLHEQVVVFLSRLAI
;
A
#
# COMPACT_ATOMS: atom_id res chain seq x y z
N MET A 1 25.35 15.04 20.09
CA MET A 1 24.38 15.80 19.27
C MET A 1 23.35 14.88 18.57
N THR A 2 22.60 14.02 19.27
CA THR A 2 21.99 12.84 18.58
C THR A 2 20.49 12.59 18.81
N GLY A 3 19.74 13.44 19.51
CA GLY A 3 18.31 13.22 19.78
C GLY A 3 17.34 13.61 18.65
N ARG A 4 17.57 14.78 18.03
CA ARG A 4 16.69 15.37 16.99
C ARG A 4 16.52 14.53 15.71
N PRO A 5 17.57 13.95 15.09
CA PRO A 5 17.40 13.21 13.83
C PRO A 5 16.57 11.92 14.01
N ARG A 6 16.63 11.30 15.20
CA ARG A 6 15.85 10.09 15.50
C ARG A 6 14.37 10.39 15.69
N LEU A 7 14.03 11.54 16.31
CA LEU A 7 12.65 12.01 16.46
C LEU A 7 12.02 12.35 15.11
N LEU A 8 12.75 13.04 14.22
CA LEU A 8 12.27 13.36 12.88
C LEU A 8 12.01 12.10 12.04
N ALA A 9 12.90 11.10 12.11
CA ALA A 9 12.72 9.81 11.42
C ALA A 9 11.51 9.03 11.95
N LEU A 10 11.20 9.14 13.25
CA LEU A 10 10.08 8.47 13.88
C LEU A 10 8.75 9.15 13.52
N ALA A 11 8.74 10.49 13.50
CA ALA A 11 7.61 11.28 13.02
C ALA A 11 7.33 11.00 11.53
N GLY A 12 8.36 10.96 10.68
CA GLY A 12 8.23 10.61 9.27
C GLY A 12 7.71 9.19 9.06
N PHE A 13 8.21 8.22 9.83
CA PHE A 13 7.68 6.85 9.81
C PHE A 13 6.21 6.79 10.21
N GLY A 14 5.83 7.47 11.30
CA GLY A 14 4.44 7.53 11.78
C GLY A 14 3.50 8.12 10.73
N LEU A 15 3.89 9.22 10.08
CA LEU A 15 3.09 9.88 9.07
C LEU A 15 2.90 9.00 7.83
N VAL A 16 3.97 8.35 7.36
CA VAL A 16 3.90 7.39 6.25
C VAL A 16 3.03 6.20 6.60
N ALA A 17 3.17 5.63 7.81
CA ALA A 17 2.37 4.49 8.27
C ALA A 17 0.86 4.82 8.34
N ILE A 18 0.50 5.99 8.87
CA ILE A 18 -0.90 6.45 8.91
C ILE A 18 -1.43 6.65 7.48
N TRP A 19 -0.65 7.32 6.62
CA TRP A 19 -1.04 7.55 5.24
C TRP A 19 -1.23 6.24 4.46
N THR A 20 -0.33 5.27 4.61
CA THR A 20 -0.45 3.95 3.96
C THR A 20 -1.65 3.18 4.49
N GLY A 21 -1.90 3.21 5.80
CA GLY A 21 -3.09 2.60 6.40
C GLY A 21 -4.39 3.19 5.85
N TRP A 22 -4.50 4.52 5.81
CA TRP A 22 -5.64 5.20 5.20
C TRP A 22 -5.81 4.83 3.72
N ARG A 23 -4.71 4.71 2.97
CA ARG A 23 -4.75 4.36 1.56
C ARG A 23 -5.22 2.93 1.32
N LEU A 24 -4.78 1.97 2.12
CA LEU A 24 -5.26 0.59 2.06
C LEU A 24 -6.77 0.51 2.30
N ILE A 25 -7.30 1.26 3.27
CA ILE A 25 -8.75 1.34 3.52
C ILE A 25 -9.47 1.87 2.27
N ARG A 26 -8.95 2.94 1.65
CA ARG A 26 -9.53 3.50 0.42
C ARG A 26 -9.50 2.52 -0.75
N ILE A 27 -8.42 1.75 -0.91
CA ILE A 27 -8.32 0.71 -1.95
C ILE A 27 -9.36 -0.39 -1.73
N ILE A 28 -9.53 -0.84 -0.48
CA ILE A 28 -10.54 -1.84 -0.13
C ILE A 28 -11.94 -1.32 -0.44
N ASP A 29 -12.25 -0.09 -0.05
CA ASP A 29 -13.54 0.57 -0.32
C ASP A 29 -13.84 0.66 -1.83
N GLN A 30 -12.83 1.00 -2.63
CA GLN A 30 -12.92 1.05 -4.10
C GLN A 30 -13.17 -0.33 -4.72
N ILE A 31 -12.46 -1.35 -4.23
CA ILE A 31 -12.63 -2.74 -4.68
C ILE A 31 -14.04 -3.21 -4.31
N SER A 32 -14.46 -3.05 -3.05
CA SER A 32 -15.81 -3.41 -2.60
C SER A 32 -16.91 -2.76 -3.43
N THR A 33 -16.77 -1.47 -3.75
CA THR A 33 -17.72 -0.75 -4.61
C THR A 33 -17.74 -1.33 -6.03
N SER A 34 -16.56 -1.60 -6.61
CA SER A 34 -16.44 -2.17 -7.96
C SER A 34 -17.02 -3.59 -8.04
N LEU A 35 -16.78 -4.40 -7.00
CA LEU A 35 -17.35 -5.74 -6.86
C LEU A 35 -18.87 -5.73 -6.80
N PHE A 36 -19.46 -4.79 -6.07
CA PHE A 36 -20.91 -4.64 -5.99
C PHE A 36 -21.53 -4.39 -7.37
N TYR A 37 -20.97 -3.46 -8.15
CA TYR A 37 -21.47 -3.16 -9.50
C TYR A 37 -21.22 -4.29 -10.51
N MET A 38 -20.09 -5.00 -10.41
CA MET A 38 -19.78 -6.15 -11.28
C MET A 38 -20.67 -7.36 -10.99
N SER A 39 -20.91 -7.65 -9.69
CA SER A 39 -21.83 -8.70 -9.25
C SER A 39 -23.26 -8.41 -9.72
N ALA A 40 -23.72 -7.16 -9.60
CA ALA A 40 -25.02 -6.73 -10.12
C ALA A 40 -25.14 -6.84 -11.65
N ALA A 41 -24.02 -6.77 -12.38
CA ALA A 41 -23.96 -6.85 -13.85
C ALA A 41 -23.72 -8.27 -14.40
N GLY A 42 -23.54 -9.28 -13.53
CA GLY A 42 -23.29 -10.67 -13.94
C GLY A 42 -21.98 -10.91 -14.71
N ARG A 43 -20.97 -10.03 -14.55
CA ARG A 43 -19.67 -10.13 -15.25
C ARG A 43 -18.62 -10.92 -14.45
N THR A 44 -17.63 -11.42 -15.19
CA THR A 44 -16.60 -12.44 -14.92
C THR A 44 -15.85 -12.39 -13.58
N ASP A 45 -15.94 -13.49 -12.81
CA ASP A 45 -15.29 -13.75 -11.52
C ASP A 45 -13.75 -13.72 -11.55
N ALA A 46 -13.14 -13.95 -12.73
CA ALA A 46 -11.69 -14.01 -12.88
C ALA A 46 -11.00 -12.63 -12.67
N ILE A 47 -11.60 -11.54 -13.17
CA ILE A 47 -11.04 -10.18 -13.03
C ILE A 47 -11.18 -9.71 -11.58
N VAL A 48 -12.33 -10.00 -10.97
CA VAL A 48 -12.62 -9.79 -9.56
C VAL A 48 -11.57 -10.48 -8.67
N SER A 49 -11.31 -11.76 -8.93
CA SER A 49 -10.32 -12.53 -8.18
C SER A 49 -8.91 -11.94 -8.34
N ALA A 50 -8.53 -11.53 -9.56
CA ALA A 50 -7.24 -10.89 -9.82
C ALA A 50 -7.09 -9.54 -9.09
N MET A 51 -8.15 -8.72 -9.05
CA MET A 51 -8.15 -7.46 -8.29
C MET A 51 -7.95 -7.70 -6.79
N VAL A 52 -8.67 -8.66 -6.20
CA VAL A 52 -8.55 -9.00 -4.77
C VAL A 52 -7.15 -9.55 -4.44
N VAL A 53 -6.64 -10.49 -5.25
CA VAL A 53 -5.29 -11.06 -5.06
C VAL A 53 -4.22 -9.97 -5.17
N SER A 54 -4.33 -9.08 -6.16
CA SER A 54 -3.37 -7.97 -6.32
C SER A 54 -3.37 -7.03 -5.11
N ALA A 55 -4.54 -6.74 -4.54
CA ALA A 55 -4.69 -5.87 -3.37
C ALA A 55 -4.10 -6.52 -2.12
N PHE A 56 -4.31 -7.82 -1.95
CA PHE A 56 -3.66 -8.59 -0.89
C PHE A 56 -2.13 -8.55 -1.01
N LEU A 57 -1.60 -8.80 -2.20
CA LEU A 57 -0.15 -8.76 -2.45
C LEU A 57 0.42 -7.36 -2.20
N ALA A 58 -0.26 -6.30 -2.64
CA ALA A 58 0.15 -4.92 -2.38
C ALA A 58 0.11 -4.58 -0.89
N GLY A 59 -0.91 -5.04 -0.15
CA GLY A 59 -1.00 -4.87 1.30
C GLY A 59 0.14 -5.56 2.04
N VAL A 60 0.41 -6.84 1.71
CA VAL A 60 1.51 -7.61 2.30
C VAL A 60 2.86 -6.96 2.00
N ALA A 61 3.10 -6.55 0.75
CA ALA A 61 4.34 -5.87 0.36
C ALA A 61 4.51 -4.54 1.10
N THR A 62 3.43 -3.77 1.30
CA THR A 62 3.45 -2.50 2.04
C THR A 62 3.77 -2.72 3.52
N LEU A 63 3.19 -3.73 4.14
CA LEU A 63 3.50 -4.12 5.52
C LEU A 63 4.96 -4.57 5.68
N LEU A 64 5.48 -5.35 4.72
CA LEU A 64 6.89 -5.73 4.65
C LEU A 64 7.81 -4.50 4.53
N ALA A 65 7.45 -3.53 3.69
CA ALA A 65 8.22 -2.30 3.50
C ALA A 65 8.26 -1.45 4.79
N LEU A 66 7.12 -1.30 5.48
CA LEU A 66 7.04 -0.65 6.79
C LEU A 66 7.85 -1.41 7.85
N TRP A 67 7.81 -2.75 7.83
CA TRP A 67 8.62 -3.57 8.73
C TRP A 67 10.13 -3.39 8.49
N VAL A 68 10.57 -3.33 7.24
CA VAL A 68 11.96 -3.03 6.87
C VAL A 68 12.36 -1.62 7.32
N ALA A 69 11.48 -0.62 7.14
CA ALA A 69 11.73 0.74 7.61
C ALA A 69 11.88 0.78 9.14
N TRP A 70 11.01 0.09 9.88
CA TRP A 70 11.10 -0.05 11.33
C TRP A 70 12.40 -0.71 11.80
N ARG A 71 12.84 -1.77 11.11
CA ARG A 71 14.14 -2.42 11.35
C ARG A 71 15.30 -1.48 11.04
N GLY A 72 15.21 -0.67 9.99
CA GLY A 72 16.17 0.38 9.64
C GLY A 72 16.30 1.44 10.74
N LEU A 73 15.16 1.89 11.29
CA LEU A 73 15.11 2.83 12.40
C LEU A 73 15.78 2.28 13.67
N LYS A 74 15.50 1.00 14.03
CA LYS A 74 16.10 0.34 15.20
C LYS A 74 17.61 0.11 15.07
N THR A 75 18.08 -0.20 13.85
CA THR A 75 19.50 -0.51 13.60
C THR A 75 20.35 0.72 13.28
N GLY A 76 19.76 1.93 13.25
CA GLY A 76 20.46 3.16 12.91
C GLY A 76 20.91 3.24 11.45
N ARG A 77 20.44 2.34 10.58
CA ARG A 77 20.77 2.32 9.15
C ARG A 77 19.75 3.14 8.36
N GLY A 78 20.00 4.45 8.26
CA GLY A 78 19.10 5.40 7.57
C GLY A 78 18.70 4.98 6.15
N GLY A 79 19.60 4.35 5.39
CA GLY A 79 19.29 3.86 4.04
C GLY A 79 18.15 2.83 3.99
N ARG A 80 18.05 1.94 4.99
CA ARG A 80 16.96 0.96 5.08
C ARG A 80 15.63 1.60 5.48
N LEU A 81 15.68 2.66 6.29
CA LEU A 81 14.51 3.47 6.63
C LEU A 81 13.95 4.12 5.36
N VAL A 82 14.78 4.86 4.62
CA VAL A 82 14.35 5.58 3.42
C VAL A 82 13.85 4.60 2.36
N ALA A 83 14.55 3.49 2.11
CA ALA A 83 14.11 2.48 1.16
C ALA A 83 12.77 1.84 1.55
N GLY A 84 12.59 1.50 2.83
CA GLY A 84 11.32 0.94 3.33
C GLY A 84 10.16 1.94 3.27
N LEU A 85 10.41 3.22 3.58
CA LEU A 85 9.41 4.29 3.47
C LEU A 85 9.04 4.58 2.01
N ALA A 86 10.03 4.67 1.12
CA ALA A 86 9.80 4.84 -0.31
C ALA A 86 8.99 3.67 -0.88
N GLY A 87 9.32 2.43 -0.51
CA GLY A 87 8.56 1.25 -0.89
C GLY A 87 7.12 1.31 -0.39
N ALA A 88 6.91 1.67 0.89
CA ALA A 88 5.59 1.81 1.47
C ALA A 88 4.73 2.88 0.77
N VAL A 89 5.35 3.95 0.27
CA VAL A 89 4.63 5.00 -0.48
C VAL A 89 4.37 4.61 -1.94
N LEU A 90 5.36 4.04 -2.62
CA LEU A 90 5.25 3.67 -4.03
C LEU A 90 4.30 2.50 -4.27
N LEU A 91 4.27 1.51 -3.39
CA LEU A 91 3.46 0.30 -3.56
C LEU A 91 1.95 0.58 -3.72
N PRO A 92 1.29 1.39 -2.85
CA PRO A 92 -0.10 1.78 -3.03
C PRO A 92 -0.34 2.58 -4.31
N LEU A 93 0.58 3.49 -4.66
CA LEU A 93 0.43 4.33 -5.87
C LEU A 93 0.53 3.50 -7.15
N LEU A 94 1.44 2.52 -7.18
CA LEU A 94 1.54 1.56 -8.28
C LEU A 94 0.31 0.65 -8.32
N HIS A 95 -0.20 0.23 -7.16
CA HIS A 95 -1.39 -0.61 -7.09
C HIS A 95 -2.64 0.08 -7.65
N GLU A 96 -2.81 1.38 -7.41
CA GLU A 96 -3.89 2.15 -8.04
C GLU A 96 -3.84 2.11 -9.58
N GLN A 97 -2.65 2.17 -10.17
CA GLN A 97 -2.50 2.06 -11.62
C GLN A 97 -2.94 0.67 -12.11
N VAL A 98 -2.62 -0.39 -11.34
CA VAL A 98 -3.07 -1.76 -11.64
C VAL A 98 -4.59 -1.87 -11.56
N VAL A 99 -5.23 -1.31 -10.53
CA VAL A 99 -6.69 -1.32 -10.38
C VAL A 99 -7.37 -0.57 -11.52
N VAL A 100 -6.86 0.61 -11.89
CA VAL A 100 -7.38 1.39 -13.03
C VAL A 100 -7.16 0.67 -14.37
N PHE A 101 -6.03 -0.01 -14.54
CA PHE A 101 -5.77 -0.79 -15.75
C PHE A 101 -6.71 -1.99 -15.86
N LEU A 102 -6.88 -2.76 -14.78
CA LEU A 102 -7.78 -3.91 -14.73
C LEU A 102 -9.25 -3.48 -14.92
N SER A 103 -9.67 -2.33 -14.40
CA SER A 103 -11.03 -1.84 -14.60
C SER A 103 -11.30 -1.44 -16.05
N ARG A 104 -10.30 -0.88 -16.75
CA ARG A 104 -10.40 -0.58 -18.20
C ARG A 104 -10.50 -1.84 -19.06
N LEU A 105 -9.82 -2.92 -18.69
CA LEU A 105 -9.89 -4.19 -19.42
C LEU A 105 -11.24 -4.91 -19.27
N ALA A 106 -11.99 -4.60 -18.22
CA ALA A 106 -13.27 -5.23 -17.93
C ALA A 106 -14.46 -4.60 -18.65
N ILE A 107 -14.28 -3.42 -19.25
CA ILE A 107 -15.30 -2.65 -19.99
C ILE A 107 -15.34 -3.14 -21.44
#